data_AF-A0A524CH23-F1
#
_entry.id   AF-A0A524CH23-F1
#
_cell.length_a   1.000
_cell.length_b   1.000
_cell.length_c   1.000
_cell.angle_alpha   90.00
_cell.angle_beta   90.00
_cell.angle_gamma   90.00
#
_symmetry.space_group_name_H-M   'P 1'
#
loop_
_entity.id
_entity.type
_entity.pdbx_description
1 polymer ?
#
loop_
_entity_poly.entity_id
_entity_poly.type
_entity_poly.pdbx_seq_one_letter_code
_entity_poly.pdbx_strand_id
1 'polypeptide(L)'
;MKIGLLTKRTTMLAGKLIEFFETNNHEVTPYTLADLTINKSLLNNDYYILKSKQLFFLYAGYFIEANNLPIFPNPNLTYKHKNRIEAHYLIKKAKLPSPDYFFGSYKALKQNLLNTHFPLILKPTMGSGSRGVRIINRIEDLKPMKGQLIYLEKYIEGTHYNVYFIGNDICALEKPPLSDEHAEMTKVKISSDMKEFISKWTNRYDIPFGHLDLVREESTGKLYVVDPGNFPEFDNWKCEGDPVSKIGNILLEKYKNLKNKK
;
A
#
# COMPACT_ATOMS: atom_id res chain seq x y z
N MET A 1 -20.18 12.83 -13.64
CA MET A 1 -19.85 13.20 -12.24
C MET A 1 -18.52 13.96 -12.26
N LYS A 2 -18.28 14.79 -11.26
CA LYS A 2 -17.00 15.48 -11.06
C LYS A 2 -16.11 14.67 -10.11
N ILE A 3 -14.96 14.22 -10.60
CA ILE A 3 -14.03 13.33 -9.88
C ILE A 3 -12.76 14.11 -9.55
N GLY A 4 -12.45 14.25 -8.27
CA GLY A 4 -11.16 14.76 -7.82
C GLY A 4 -10.15 13.63 -7.66
N LEU A 5 -9.03 13.68 -8.38
CA LEU A 5 -7.96 12.67 -8.29
C LEU A 5 -6.76 13.23 -7.51
N LEU A 6 -6.58 12.81 -6.26
CA LEU A 6 -5.45 13.18 -5.41
C LEU A 6 -4.23 12.31 -5.74
N THR A 7 -3.31 12.82 -6.56
CA THR A 7 -2.20 12.06 -7.13
C THR A 7 -0.87 12.83 -7.13
N LYS A 8 0.27 12.14 -7.15
CA LYS A 8 1.59 12.80 -7.26
C LYS A 8 1.90 13.30 -8.67
N ARG A 9 1.30 12.66 -9.68
CA ARG A 9 1.58 12.82 -11.11
C ARG A 9 0.34 12.46 -11.91
N THR A 10 0.23 13.01 -13.11
CA THR A 10 -0.84 12.77 -14.08
C THR A 10 -0.45 11.75 -15.15
N THR A 11 0.66 11.03 -14.95
CA THR A 11 1.14 9.95 -15.83
C THR A 11 0.92 8.58 -15.19
N MET A 12 1.34 7.50 -15.86
CA MET A 12 1.25 6.12 -15.37
C MET A 12 -0.22 5.74 -15.07
N LEU A 13 -0.48 4.95 -14.03
CA LEU A 13 -1.84 4.55 -13.67
C LEU A 13 -2.78 5.74 -13.44
N ALA A 14 -2.28 6.84 -12.85
CA ALA A 14 -3.09 8.02 -12.61
C ALA A 14 -3.57 8.66 -13.92
N GLY A 15 -2.66 8.82 -14.90
CA GLY A 15 -3.01 9.32 -16.25
C GLY A 15 -4.02 8.42 -16.95
N LYS A 16 -3.77 7.11 -16.96
CA LYS A 16 -4.68 6.14 -17.57
C LYS A 16 -6.07 6.13 -16.92
N LEU A 17 -6.15 6.35 -15.60
CA LEU A 17 -7.44 6.47 -14.90
C LEU A 17 -8.17 7.76 -15.26
N ILE A 18 -7.45 8.88 -15.45
CA ILE A 18 -8.05 10.14 -15.94
C ILE A 18 -8.70 9.88 -17.31
N GLU A 19 -7.93 9.35 -18.26
CA GLU A 19 -8.41 9.03 -19.61
C GLU A 19 -9.62 8.08 -19.58
N PHE A 20 -9.56 7.05 -18.73
CA PHE A 20 -10.66 6.11 -18.55
C PHE A 20 -11.95 6.82 -18.11
N PHE A 21 -11.89 7.67 -17.08
CA PHE A 21 -13.08 8.35 -16.57
C PHE A 21 -13.62 9.39 -17.55
N GLU A 22 -12.74 10.14 -18.23
CA GLU A 22 -13.13 11.11 -19.26
C GLU A 22 -13.82 10.44 -20.44
N THR A 23 -13.29 9.32 -20.92
CA THR A 23 -13.91 8.49 -21.98
C THR A 23 -15.28 7.95 -21.55
N ASN A 24 -15.51 7.78 -20.25
CA ASN A 24 -16.79 7.38 -19.66
C ASN A 24 -17.67 8.59 -19.26
N ASN A 25 -17.47 9.76 -19.88
CA ASN A 25 -18.28 10.97 -19.69
C ASN A 25 -18.26 11.48 -18.23
N HIS A 26 -17.09 11.50 -17.60
CA HIS A 26 -16.88 12.12 -16.29
C HIS A 26 -15.87 13.26 -16.40
N GLU A 27 -16.07 14.32 -15.61
CA GLU A 27 -15.14 15.43 -15.49
C GLU A 27 -14.12 15.05 -14.42
N VAL A 28 -12.81 15.09 -14.75
CA VAL A 28 -11.76 14.72 -13.81
C VAL A 28 -10.89 15.93 -13.52
N THR A 29 -10.77 16.29 -12.24
CA THR A 29 -9.80 17.29 -11.77
C THR A 29 -8.63 16.57 -11.11
N PRO A 30 -7.45 16.48 -11.76
CA PRO A 30 -6.25 16.02 -11.09
C PRO A 30 -5.81 17.07 -10.07
N TYR A 31 -5.44 16.62 -8.88
CA TYR A 31 -4.81 17.44 -7.84
C TYR A 31 -3.44 16.84 -7.55
N THR A 32 -2.40 17.59 -7.91
CA THR A 32 -0.98 17.30 -7.69
C THR A 32 -0.38 18.22 -6.63
N LEU A 33 0.91 18.11 -6.36
CA LEU A 33 1.57 19.04 -5.43
C LEU A 33 1.62 20.48 -5.95
N ALA A 34 1.51 20.69 -7.27
CA ALA A 34 1.61 22.01 -7.86
C ALA A 34 0.34 22.86 -7.69
N ASP A 35 -0.81 22.22 -7.52
CA ASP A 35 -2.14 22.82 -7.63
C ASP A 35 -3.10 22.42 -6.48
N LEU A 36 -2.78 21.39 -5.68
CA LEU A 36 -3.58 21.01 -4.52
C LEU A 36 -3.53 22.10 -3.44
N THR A 37 -4.69 22.74 -3.22
CA THR A 37 -4.93 23.62 -2.08
C THR A 37 -6.08 23.04 -1.25
N ILE A 38 -5.86 22.87 0.06
CA ILE A 38 -6.90 22.37 0.98
C ILE A 38 -7.78 23.53 1.42
N ASN A 39 -8.86 23.76 0.69
CA ASN A 39 -9.89 24.77 1.01
C ASN A 39 -11.24 24.36 0.42
N LYS A 40 -12.23 25.29 0.45
CA LYS A 40 -13.59 25.04 -0.04
C LYS A 40 -13.68 24.65 -1.53
N SER A 41 -12.67 24.90 -2.36
CA SER A 41 -12.66 24.46 -3.77
C SER A 41 -12.69 22.93 -3.90
N LEU A 42 -12.17 22.20 -2.89
CA LEU A 42 -12.27 20.74 -2.81
C LEU A 42 -13.69 20.24 -2.51
N LEU A 43 -14.67 21.13 -2.36
CA LEU A 43 -16.05 20.74 -2.15
C LEU A 43 -16.86 20.69 -3.45
N ASN A 44 -16.23 21.04 -4.57
CA ASN A 44 -16.89 21.13 -5.88
C ASN A 44 -16.94 19.79 -6.64
N ASN A 45 -16.26 18.75 -6.16
CA ASN A 45 -16.31 17.42 -6.77
C ASN A 45 -17.34 16.53 -6.05
N ASP A 46 -17.91 15.62 -6.83
CA ASP A 46 -18.88 14.64 -6.34
C ASP A 46 -18.21 13.46 -5.62
N TYR A 47 -16.98 13.12 -6.03
CA TYR A 47 -16.25 11.94 -5.57
C TYR A 47 -14.75 12.16 -5.65
N TYR A 48 -14.02 11.58 -4.70
CA TYR A 48 -12.56 11.69 -4.65
C TYR A 48 -11.87 10.33 -4.71
N ILE A 49 -10.76 10.30 -5.44
CA ILE A 49 -9.86 9.15 -5.53
C ILE A 49 -8.52 9.54 -4.89
N LEU A 50 -8.17 8.88 -3.79
CA LEU A 50 -6.93 9.05 -3.04
C LEU A 50 -5.84 8.08 -3.54
N LYS A 51 -5.19 8.43 -4.65
CA LYS A 51 -4.11 7.61 -5.22
C LYS A 51 -2.80 7.75 -4.44
N SER A 52 -2.49 8.96 -3.95
CA SER A 52 -1.23 9.25 -3.28
C SER A 52 -1.31 9.02 -1.76
N LYS A 53 -0.34 8.27 -1.22
CA LYS A 53 -0.17 8.09 0.24
C LYS A 53 0.78 9.11 0.88
N GLN A 54 1.17 10.17 0.17
CA GLN A 54 1.99 11.23 0.75
C GLN A 54 1.15 12.05 1.74
N LEU A 55 1.78 12.52 2.81
CA LEU A 55 1.08 13.09 3.96
C LEU A 55 0.18 14.29 3.60
N PHE A 56 0.62 15.14 2.67
CA PHE A 56 -0.18 16.27 2.21
C PHE A 56 -1.48 15.85 1.51
N PHE A 57 -1.46 14.77 0.72
CA PHE A 57 -2.67 14.21 0.10
C PHE A 57 -3.57 13.52 1.12
N LEU A 58 -2.99 12.92 2.17
CA LEU A 58 -3.76 12.37 3.28
C LEU A 58 -4.51 13.49 4.03
N TYR A 59 -3.89 14.66 4.24
CA TYR A 59 -4.57 15.82 4.82
C TYR A 59 -5.74 16.30 3.97
N ALA A 60 -5.57 16.38 2.65
CA ALA A 60 -6.68 16.68 1.74
C ALA A 60 -7.78 15.61 1.86
N GLY A 61 -7.42 14.34 1.91
CA GLY A 61 -8.36 13.25 2.08
C GLY A 61 -9.16 13.34 3.37
N TYR A 62 -8.52 13.65 4.50
CA TYR A 62 -9.21 13.87 5.78
C TYR A 62 -10.12 15.10 5.73
N PHE A 63 -9.71 16.19 5.07
CA PHE A 63 -10.56 17.36 4.87
C PHE A 63 -11.83 17.01 4.07
N ILE A 64 -11.69 16.26 2.98
CA ILE A 64 -12.80 15.80 2.13
C ILE A 64 -13.76 14.91 2.93
N GLU A 65 -13.22 13.93 3.67
CA GLU A 65 -14.01 13.03 4.51
C GLU A 65 -14.76 13.79 5.61
N ALA A 66 -14.12 14.75 6.28
CA ALA A 66 -14.73 15.58 7.32
C ALA A 66 -15.88 16.47 6.80
N ASN A 67 -15.91 16.75 5.50
CA ASN A 67 -17.00 17.48 4.83
C ASN A 67 -18.04 16.54 4.19
N ASN A 68 -18.08 15.26 4.58
CA ASN A 68 -19.05 14.26 4.14
C ASN A 68 -19.04 13.98 2.62
N LEU A 69 -17.91 14.26 1.96
CA LEU A 69 -17.71 13.93 0.56
C LEU A 69 -17.12 12.53 0.44
N PRO A 70 -17.62 11.72 -0.51
CA PRO A 70 -17.14 10.36 -0.66
C PRO A 70 -15.71 10.37 -1.22
N ILE A 71 -14.84 9.61 -0.59
CA ILE A 71 -13.44 9.44 -0.99
C ILE A 71 -13.04 7.98 -0.89
N PHE A 72 -12.26 7.51 -1.86
CA PHE A 72 -11.72 6.16 -1.86
C PHE A 72 -10.25 6.12 -2.30
N PRO A 73 -9.41 5.27 -1.70
CA PRO A 73 -9.63 4.54 -0.46
C PRO A 73 -9.82 5.49 0.73
N ASN A 74 -10.33 4.95 1.83
CA ASN A 74 -10.49 5.70 3.07
C ASN A 74 -9.12 6.31 3.51
N PRO A 75 -9.05 7.60 3.88
CA PRO A 75 -7.79 8.25 4.26
C PRO A 75 -7.08 7.60 5.45
N ASN A 76 -7.83 7.22 6.49
CA ASN A 76 -7.28 6.53 7.67
C ASN A 76 -6.70 5.15 7.31
N LEU A 77 -7.41 4.37 6.49
CA LEU A 77 -6.89 3.09 6.00
C LEU A 77 -5.62 3.29 5.16
N THR A 78 -5.61 4.30 4.29
CA THR A 78 -4.45 4.64 3.45
C THR A 78 -3.25 5.07 4.28
N TYR A 79 -3.46 5.87 5.33
CA TYR A 79 -2.42 6.20 6.31
C TYR A 79 -1.86 4.95 6.99
N LYS A 80 -2.73 4.06 7.45
CA LYS A 80 -2.33 2.82 8.14
C LYS A 80 -1.55 1.87 7.24
N HIS A 81 -1.87 1.79 5.95
CA HIS A 81 -1.05 1.05 4.99
C HIS A 81 0.33 1.68 4.76
N LYS A 82 0.45 3.01 4.94
CA LYS A 82 1.70 3.73 4.70
C LYS A 82 2.65 3.70 5.91
N ASN A 83 2.09 3.65 7.10
CA ASN A 83 2.83 3.58 8.36
C ASN A 83 3.11 2.11 8.71
N ARG A 84 4.38 1.71 8.76
CA ARG A 84 4.78 0.30 9.00
C ARG A 84 4.24 -0.28 10.30
N ILE A 85 4.15 0.52 11.36
CA ILE A 85 3.63 0.06 12.66
C ILE A 85 2.13 -0.24 12.54
N GLU A 86 1.39 0.68 11.94
CA GLU A 86 -0.05 0.50 11.68
C GLU A 86 -0.32 -0.64 10.70
N ALA A 87 0.52 -0.81 9.68
CA ALA A 87 0.43 -1.90 8.72
C ALA A 87 0.54 -3.27 9.41
N HIS A 88 1.48 -3.44 10.37
CA HIS A 88 1.55 -4.65 11.19
C HIS A 88 0.25 -4.90 11.96
N TYR A 89 -0.35 -3.86 12.54
CA TYR A 89 -1.64 -4.01 13.21
C TYR A 89 -2.77 -4.42 12.25
N LEU A 90 -2.76 -3.92 11.01
CA LEU A 90 -3.71 -4.36 9.99
C LEU A 90 -3.52 -5.84 9.63
N ILE A 91 -2.27 -6.29 9.42
CA ILE A 91 -1.94 -7.68 9.12
C ILE A 91 -2.41 -8.60 10.26
N LYS A 92 -2.09 -8.25 11.50
CA LYS A 92 -2.52 -9.00 12.68
C LYS A 92 -4.05 -9.06 12.82
N LYS A 93 -4.75 -7.94 12.59
CA LYS A 93 -6.22 -7.89 12.64
C LYS A 93 -6.90 -8.70 11.53
N ALA A 94 -6.22 -8.93 10.41
CA ALA A 94 -6.66 -9.85 9.36
C ALA A 94 -6.30 -11.32 9.66
N LYS A 95 -5.71 -11.61 10.83
CA LYS A 95 -5.23 -12.95 11.23
C LYS A 95 -4.22 -13.52 10.23
N LEU A 96 -3.37 -12.65 9.67
CA LEU A 96 -2.29 -13.03 8.78
C LEU A 96 -0.95 -12.98 9.54
N PRO A 97 0.00 -13.87 9.20
CA PRO A 97 1.34 -13.81 9.76
C PRO A 97 2.09 -12.58 9.22
N SER A 98 2.79 -11.89 10.10
CA SER A 98 3.77 -10.85 9.78
C SER A 98 5.09 -11.18 10.46
N PRO A 99 6.24 -10.68 9.96
CA PRO A 99 7.47 -10.72 10.73
C PRO A 99 7.30 -10.01 12.08
N ASP A 100 8.11 -10.40 13.07
CA ASP A 100 8.24 -9.60 14.30
C ASP A 100 8.93 -8.28 13.98
N TYR A 101 8.60 -7.23 14.74
CA TYR A 101 9.22 -5.92 14.57
C TYR A 101 9.62 -5.31 15.91
N PHE A 102 10.58 -4.40 15.85
CA PHE A 102 11.09 -3.62 16.97
C PHE A 102 11.03 -2.14 16.60
N PHE A 103 10.55 -1.31 17.52
CA PHE A 103 10.47 0.13 17.31
C PHE A 103 10.91 0.88 18.57
N GLY A 104 11.82 1.82 18.42
CA GLY A 104 12.27 2.62 19.55
C GLY A 104 13.46 3.52 19.25
N SER A 105 13.92 4.22 20.28
CA SER A 105 15.19 4.95 20.21
C SER A 105 16.36 3.96 20.13
N TYR A 106 17.49 4.41 19.57
CA TYR A 106 18.72 3.59 19.53
C TYR A 106 19.11 3.05 20.92
N LYS A 107 19.03 3.89 21.96
CA LYS A 107 19.36 3.49 23.35
C LYS A 107 18.46 2.35 23.82
N ALA A 108 17.15 2.46 23.61
CA ALA A 108 16.20 1.42 24.01
C ALA A 108 16.43 0.13 23.23
N LEU A 109 16.64 0.21 21.91
CA LEU A 109 16.90 -0.96 21.07
C LEU A 109 18.21 -1.66 21.48
N LYS A 110 19.28 -0.89 21.75
CA LYS A 110 20.56 -1.45 22.20
C LYS A 110 20.46 -2.19 23.53
N GLN A 111 19.55 -1.77 24.42
CA GLN A 111 19.35 -2.43 25.71
C GLN A 111 18.50 -3.70 25.63
N ASN A 112 17.58 -3.77 24.66
CA ASN A 112 16.57 -4.84 24.61
C ASN A 112 16.81 -5.87 23.50
N LEU A 113 17.58 -5.54 22.46
CA LEU A 113 17.89 -6.48 21.38
C LEU A 113 19.03 -7.41 21.78
N LEU A 114 18.73 -8.69 21.87
CA LEU A 114 19.70 -9.78 21.94
C LEU A 114 20.34 -10.06 20.57
N ASN A 115 21.57 -10.58 20.59
CA ASN A 115 22.30 -10.99 19.38
C ASN A 115 21.55 -12.05 18.56
N THR A 116 20.75 -12.89 19.21
CA THR A 116 19.93 -13.94 18.56
C THR A 116 18.78 -13.40 17.72
N HIS A 117 18.45 -12.11 17.81
CA HIS A 117 17.42 -11.50 16.95
C HIS A 117 17.94 -11.17 15.55
N PHE A 118 19.25 -11.08 15.35
CA PHE A 118 19.84 -10.69 14.08
C PHE A 118 19.94 -11.90 13.12
N PRO A 119 19.87 -11.67 11.79
CA PRO A 119 19.77 -10.38 11.12
C PRO A 119 18.36 -9.74 11.17
N LEU A 120 18.33 -8.41 11.11
CA LEU A 120 17.10 -7.59 11.04
C LEU A 120 17.10 -6.71 9.79
N ILE A 121 15.94 -6.23 9.38
CA ILE A 121 15.76 -5.25 8.32
C ILE A 121 15.46 -3.89 8.94
N LEU A 122 16.31 -2.89 8.67
CA LEU A 122 16.00 -1.48 8.91
C LEU A 122 15.12 -0.96 7.79
N LYS A 123 14.01 -0.29 8.13
CA LYS A 123 13.15 0.40 7.14
C LYS A 123 12.67 1.75 7.68
N PRO A 124 12.45 2.78 6.83
CA PRO A 124 11.76 3.99 7.26
C PRO A 124 10.29 3.68 7.58
N THR A 125 9.75 4.27 8.67
CA THR A 125 8.35 4.08 9.09
C THR A 125 7.34 4.47 8.02
N MET A 126 7.67 5.47 7.18
CA MET A 126 6.79 6.01 6.11
C MET A 126 7.44 5.90 4.71
N GLY A 127 8.24 4.86 4.46
CA GLY A 127 8.99 4.66 3.20
C GLY A 127 8.16 4.09 2.03
N SER A 128 8.71 4.15 0.81
CA SER A 128 8.21 3.43 -0.38
C SER A 128 9.36 3.19 -1.38
N GLY A 129 9.19 2.23 -2.30
CA GLY A 129 10.19 1.90 -3.32
C GLY A 129 11.52 1.43 -2.74
N SER A 130 11.49 0.65 -1.66
CA SER A 130 12.67 0.09 -0.96
C SER A 130 13.76 1.08 -0.52
N ARG A 131 13.51 2.40 -0.60
CA ARG A 131 14.46 3.43 -0.16
C ARG A 131 14.70 3.36 1.34
N GLY A 132 15.97 3.29 1.72
CA GLY A 132 16.39 3.19 3.12
C GLY A 132 16.18 1.82 3.75
N VAL A 133 15.80 0.80 2.95
CA VAL A 133 15.73 -0.59 3.40
C VAL A 133 17.13 -1.20 3.38
N ARG A 134 17.56 -1.81 4.48
CA ARG A 134 18.85 -2.52 4.55
C ARG A 134 18.82 -3.61 5.62
N ILE A 135 19.58 -4.68 5.39
CA ILE A 135 19.85 -5.68 6.41
C ILE A 135 20.87 -5.10 7.40
N ILE A 136 20.66 -5.36 8.68
CA ILE A 136 21.61 -5.13 9.76
C ILE A 136 21.88 -6.47 10.46
N ASN A 137 23.15 -6.76 10.71
CA ASN A 137 23.60 -8.02 11.30
C ASN A 137 23.90 -7.86 12.80
N ARG A 138 23.99 -6.63 13.29
CA ARG A 138 24.19 -6.27 14.69
C ARG A 138 23.71 -4.84 14.96
N ILE A 139 23.57 -4.49 16.24
CA ILE A 139 23.07 -3.16 16.64
C ILE A 139 24.02 -2.03 16.22
N GLU A 140 25.33 -2.31 16.13
CA GLU A 140 26.37 -1.35 15.73
C GLU A 140 26.24 -0.93 14.25
N ASP A 141 25.54 -1.70 13.42
CA ASP A 141 25.31 -1.34 12.01
C ASP A 141 24.31 -0.16 11.89
N LEU A 142 23.58 0.16 12.98
CA LEU A 142 22.77 1.36 13.08
C LEU A 142 23.68 2.58 13.21
N LYS A 143 23.48 3.56 12.32
CA LYS A 143 24.12 4.88 12.36
C LYS A 143 23.05 5.93 12.69
N PRO A 144 22.53 5.98 13.93
CA PRO A 144 21.37 6.79 14.26
C PRO A 144 21.71 8.27 14.29
N MET A 145 20.80 9.10 13.80
CA MET A 145 20.83 10.54 14.08
C MET A 145 20.26 10.82 15.47
N LYS A 146 20.69 11.92 16.10
CA LYS A 146 20.19 12.33 17.43
C LYS A 146 18.66 12.48 17.38
N GLY A 147 17.97 11.80 18.29
CA GLY A 147 16.50 11.84 18.39
C GLY A 147 15.75 10.98 17.38
N GLN A 148 16.45 10.24 16.52
CA GLN A 148 15.81 9.37 15.53
C GLN A 148 15.17 8.14 16.19
N LEU A 149 13.91 7.88 15.85
CA LEU A 149 13.24 6.61 16.12
C LEU A 149 13.55 5.62 14.98
N ILE A 150 13.78 4.37 15.35
CA ILE A 150 14.26 3.32 14.46
C ILE A 150 13.22 2.20 14.44
N TYR A 151 12.84 1.81 13.23
CA TYR A 151 11.98 0.66 12.97
C TYR A 151 12.81 -0.48 12.38
N LEU A 152 12.76 -1.64 13.03
CA LEU A 152 13.42 -2.87 12.61
C LEU A 152 12.39 -3.98 12.47
N GLU A 153 12.64 -4.91 11.56
CA GLU A 153 11.77 -6.05 11.29
C GLU A 153 12.63 -7.31 11.18
N LYS A 154 12.13 -8.46 11.63
CA LYS A 154 12.84 -9.73 11.47
C LYS A 154 13.13 -9.99 10.00
N TYR A 155 14.40 -10.27 9.68
CA TYR A 155 14.75 -10.72 8.34
C TYR A 155 14.24 -12.15 8.15
N ILE A 156 13.47 -12.36 7.07
CA ILE A 156 12.99 -13.68 6.68
C ILE A 156 13.70 -14.01 5.37
N GLU A 157 14.52 -15.05 5.41
CA GLU A 157 15.20 -15.58 4.23
C GLU A 157 14.22 -16.47 3.43
N GLY A 158 14.08 -16.17 2.14
CA GLY A 158 13.29 -16.97 1.23
C GLY A 158 12.76 -16.20 0.03
N THR A 159 11.73 -16.73 -0.62
CA THR A 159 11.21 -16.21 -1.89
C THR A 159 10.25 -15.03 -1.66
N HIS A 160 10.50 -13.92 -2.34
CA HIS A 160 9.67 -12.72 -2.25
C HIS A 160 8.61 -12.70 -3.36
N TYR A 161 7.39 -12.32 -3.00
CA TYR A 161 6.30 -12.16 -3.96
C TYR A 161 5.65 -10.78 -3.82
N ASN A 162 5.23 -10.23 -4.95
CA ASN A 162 4.20 -9.19 -4.98
C ASN A 162 2.91 -9.83 -5.49
N VAL A 163 1.87 -9.84 -4.66
CA VAL A 163 0.58 -10.43 -5.00
C VAL A 163 -0.45 -9.32 -5.17
N TYR A 164 -0.70 -8.93 -6.41
CA TYR A 164 -1.75 -8.00 -6.79
C TYR A 164 -3.13 -8.66 -6.73
N PHE A 165 -4.15 -7.86 -6.47
CA PHE A 165 -5.55 -8.28 -6.59
C PHE A 165 -6.42 -7.14 -7.12
N ILE A 166 -7.40 -7.48 -7.95
CA ILE A 166 -8.42 -6.57 -8.47
C ILE A 166 -9.74 -7.35 -8.57
N GLY A 167 -10.73 -7.00 -7.75
CA GLY A 167 -11.94 -7.80 -7.58
C GLY A 167 -11.59 -9.23 -7.14
N ASN A 168 -12.01 -10.21 -7.94
CA ASN A 168 -11.72 -11.63 -7.71
C ASN A 168 -10.42 -12.10 -8.38
N ASP A 169 -9.79 -11.26 -9.20
CA ASP A 169 -8.57 -11.61 -9.91
C ASP A 169 -7.36 -11.39 -9.02
N ILE A 170 -6.49 -12.39 -8.97
CA ILE A 170 -5.26 -12.38 -8.19
C ILE A 170 -4.09 -12.60 -9.15
N CYS A 171 -3.01 -11.84 -8.98
CA CYS A 171 -1.79 -11.97 -9.76
C CYS A 171 -0.58 -12.07 -8.85
N ALA A 172 0.04 -13.24 -8.79
CA ALA A 172 1.26 -13.46 -8.01
C ALA A 172 2.49 -13.35 -8.91
N LEU A 173 3.43 -12.52 -8.49
CA LEU A 173 4.70 -12.31 -9.18
C LEU A 173 5.83 -12.54 -8.20
N GLU A 174 6.84 -13.30 -8.61
CA GLU A 174 8.08 -13.44 -7.88
C GLU A 174 8.98 -12.23 -8.14
N LYS A 175 9.60 -11.74 -7.09
CA LYS A 175 10.37 -10.50 -7.07
C LYS A 175 11.77 -10.78 -6.52
N PRO A 176 12.83 -10.18 -7.08
CA PRO A 176 14.18 -10.28 -6.49
C PRO A 176 14.18 -9.79 -5.03
N PRO A 177 14.91 -10.45 -4.10
CA PRO A 177 14.98 -10.02 -2.70
C PRO A 177 15.37 -8.54 -2.56
N LEU A 178 14.73 -7.84 -1.62
CA LEU A 178 14.96 -6.42 -1.30
C LEU A 178 14.84 -5.42 -2.47
N SER A 179 14.36 -5.83 -3.64
CA SER A 179 14.14 -4.93 -4.78
C SER A 179 12.91 -4.02 -4.57
N ASP A 180 12.68 -3.04 -5.45
CA ASP A 180 11.51 -2.15 -5.39
C ASP A 180 10.32 -2.66 -6.23
N GLU A 181 9.22 -1.90 -6.25
CA GLU A 181 7.98 -2.25 -6.96
C GLU A 181 8.09 -2.24 -8.51
N HIS A 182 9.18 -1.68 -9.05
CA HIS A 182 9.44 -1.56 -10.50
C HIS A 182 10.46 -2.58 -11.02
N ALA A 183 11.07 -3.38 -10.14
CA ALA A 183 11.92 -4.49 -10.55
C ALA A 183 11.15 -5.43 -11.51
N GLU A 184 11.89 -6.08 -12.41
CA GLU A 184 11.30 -7.10 -13.27
C GLU A 184 10.84 -8.29 -12.40
N MET A 185 9.57 -8.65 -12.54
CA MET A 185 8.96 -9.73 -11.76
C MET A 185 8.46 -10.83 -12.68
N THR A 186 8.65 -12.08 -12.28
CA THR A 186 8.19 -13.23 -13.07
C THR A 186 6.83 -13.67 -12.56
N LYS A 187 5.87 -13.85 -13.46
CA LYS A 187 4.55 -14.38 -13.08
C LYS A 187 4.70 -15.81 -12.59
N VAL A 188 4.13 -16.12 -11.42
CA VAL A 188 4.16 -17.45 -10.83
C VAL A 188 2.75 -18.00 -10.63
N LYS A 189 2.66 -19.32 -10.46
CA LYS A 189 1.40 -19.97 -10.11
C LYS A 189 1.01 -19.55 -8.69
N ILE A 190 -0.24 -19.12 -8.54
CA ILE A 190 -0.78 -18.71 -7.24
C ILE A 190 -1.02 -19.96 -6.39
N SER A 191 -0.42 -20.01 -5.21
CA SER A 191 -0.63 -21.07 -4.21
C SER A 191 -1.94 -20.86 -3.42
N SER A 192 -2.42 -21.91 -2.76
CA SER A 192 -3.68 -21.86 -1.98
C SER A 192 -3.61 -20.88 -0.80
N ASP A 193 -2.49 -20.85 -0.09
CA ASP A 193 -2.23 -19.92 1.02
C ASP A 193 -2.22 -18.44 0.57
N MET A 194 -1.68 -18.13 -0.61
CA MET A 194 -1.78 -16.78 -1.20
C MET A 194 -3.24 -16.37 -1.44
N LYS A 195 -4.06 -17.26 -2.01
CA LYS A 195 -5.50 -16.98 -2.21
C LYS A 195 -6.22 -16.76 -0.89
N GLU A 196 -5.92 -17.58 0.11
CA GLU A 196 -6.47 -17.43 1.45
C GLU A 196 -6.08 -16.09 2.09
N PHE A 197 -4.82 -15.66 1.94
CA PHE A 197 -4.33 -14.39 2.47
C PHE A 197 -5.06 -13.20 1.84
N ILE A 198 -5.19 -13.20 0.51
CA ILE A 198 -5.93 -12.16 -0.21
C ILE A 198 -7.39 -12.15 0.22
N SER A 199 -8.05 -13.31 0.30
CA SER A 199 -9.44 -13.40 0.75
C SER A 199 -9.64 -12.86 2.18
N LYS A 200 -8.77 -13.24 3.13
CA LYS A 200 -8.81 -12.69 4.50
C LYS A 200 -8.61 -11.18 4.51
N TRP A 201 -7.68 -10.68 3.69
CA TRP A 201 -7.36 -9.25 3.61
C TRP A 201 -8.52 -8.42 3.05
N THR A 202 -9.05 -8.81 1.90
CA THR A 202 -10.13 -8.07 1.21
C THR A 202 -11.42 -8.07 2.03
N ASN A 203 -11.82 -9.23 2.58
CA ASN A 203 -13.00 -9.35 3.43
C ASN A 203 -12.90 -8.52 4.71
N ARG A 204 -11.69 -8.31 5.24
CA ARG A 204 -11.50 -7.57 6.49
C ARG A 204 -11.61 -6.06 6.32
N TYR A 205 -11.21 -5.52 5.17
CA TYR A 205 -11.00 -4.08 4.98
C TYR A 205 -11.83 -3.44 3.86
N ASP A 206 -12.66 -4.20 3.14
CA ASP A 206 -13.43 -3.70 1.99
C ASP A 206 -12.53 -2.98 0.97
N ILE A 207 -11.39 -3.62 0.67
CA ILE A 207 -10.43 -3.16 -0.32
C ILE A 207 -10.58 -4.06 -1.54
N PRO A 208 -11.24 -3.62 -2.62
CA PRO A 208 -11.47 -4.44 -3.80
C PRO A 208 -10.23 -4.56 -4.70
N PHE A 209 -9.19 -3.75 -4.51
CA PHE A 209 -7.95 -3.88 -5.26
C PHE A 209 -6.74 -3.42 -4.45
N GLY A 210 -5.57 -3.97 -4.74
CA GLY A 210 -4.34 -3.65 -4.01
C GLY A 210 -3.23 -4.66 -4.28
N HIS A 211 -2.30 -4.75 -3.33
CA HIS A 211 -1.32 -5.82 -3.27
C HIS A 211 -0.97 -6.20 -1.84
N LEU A 212 -0.43 -7.40 -1.68
CA LEU A 212 0.36 -7.79 -0.52
C LEU A 212 1.77 -8.14 -1.00
N ASP A 213 2.78 -7.53 -0.38
CA ASP A 213 4.16 -8.01 -0.48
C ASP A 213 4.31 -9.16 0.52
N LEU A 214 4.76 -10.31 0.02
CA LEU A 214 4.86 -11.56 0.76
C LEU A 214 6.28 -12.10 0.73
N VAL A 215 6.64 -12.88 1.75
CA VAL A 215 7.86 -13.69 1.77
C VAL A 215 7.51 -15.11 2.20
N ARG A 216 7.95 -16.10 1.43
CA ARG A 216 7.89 -17.51 1.81
C ARG A 216 9.23 -17.91 2.39
N GLU A 217 9.26 -18.17 3.68
CA GLU A 217 10.46 -18.57 4.42
C GLU A 217 10.98 -19.92 3.89
N GLU A 218 12.27 -19.97 3.55
CA GLU A 218 12.87 -21.16 2.91
C GLU A 218 12.88 -22.38 3.83
N SER A 219 13.21 -22.18 5.11
CA SER A 219 13.36 -23.27 6.08
C SER A 219 12.05 -23.93 6.51
N THR A 220 10.94 -23.18 6.53
CA THR A 220 9.65 -23.66 7.04
C THR A 220 8.57 -23.73 5.96
N GLY A 221 8.78 -23.11 4.80
CA GLY A 221 7.77 -22.92 3.75
C GLY A 221 6.65 -21.95 4.14
N LYS A 222 6.70 -21.32 5.31
CA LYS A 222 5.64 -20.45 5.83
C LYS A 222 5.63 -19.11 5.10
N LEU A 223 4.43 -18.65 4.75
CA LEU A 223 4.19 -17.39 4.07
C LEU A 223 3.96 -16.27 5.11
N TYR A 224 4.57 -15.10 4.89
CA TYR A 224 4.43 -13.91 5.73
C TYR A 224 4.05 -12.70 4.88
N VAL A 225 3.20 -11.82 5.41
CA VAL A 225 2.93 -10.51 4.82
C VAL A 225 3.94 -9.51 5.37
N VAL A 226 4.70 -8.85 4.50
CA VAL A 226 5.72 -7.87 4.88
C VAL A 226 5.31 -6.42 4.63
N ASP A 227 4.43 -6.17 3.66
CA ASP A 227 3.91 -4.82 3.39
C ASP A 227 2.57 -4.89 2.64
N PRO A 228 1.50 -4.21 3.11
CA PRO A 228 0.24 -4.14 2.38
C PRO A 228 0.07 -2.83 1.60
N GLY A 229 -0.51 -2.92 0.40
CA GLY A 229 -0.86 -1.77 -0.42
C GLY A 229 -2.30 -1.77 -0.90
N ASN A 230 -2.96 -0.61 -0.84
CA ASN A 230 -4.34 -0.44 -1.32
C ASN A 230 -4.44 0.29 -2.67
N PHE A 231 -3.34 0.86 -3.19
CA PHE A 231 -3.36 1.56 -4.49
C PHE A 231 -1.98 1.59 -5.18
N PRO A 232 -1.39 0.42 -5.51
CA PRO A 232 -0.13 0.38 -6.25
C PRO A 232 -0.27 0.92 -7.69
N GLU A 233 0.83 0.96 -8.43
CA GLU A 233 0.84 1.37 -9.85
C GLU A 233 0.34 0.25 -10.80
N PHE A 234 0.37 -1.02 -10.39
CA PHE A 234 -0.01 -2.16 -11.25
C PHE A 234 0.80 -2.28 -12.56
N ASP A 235 1.94 -1.59 -12.69
CA ASP A 235 2.80 -1.65 -13.89
C ASP A 235 3.29 -3.08 -14.22
N ASN A 236 3.43 -3.91 -13.18
CA ASN A 236 3.84 -5.30 -13.28
C ASN A 236 2.66 -6.29 -13.42
N TRP A 237 1.42 -5.81 -13.60
CA TRP A 237 0.26 -6.68 -13.77
C TRP A 237 0.39 -7.53 -15.04
N LYS A 238 0.62 -8.84 -14.86
CA LYS A 238 0.78 -9.84 -15.94
C LYS A 238 -0.39 -10.84 -16.00
N CYS A 239 -1.54 -10.45 -15.47
CA CYS A 239 -2.74 -11.28 -15.43
C CYS A 239 -3.80 -10.79 -16.41
N GLU A 240 -4.85 -11.59 -16.61
CA GLU A 240 -5.86 -11.30 -17.61
C GLU A 240 -6.60 -9.99 -17.33
N GLY A 241 -6.96 -9.30 -18.40
CA GLY A 241 -7.69 -8.04 -18.39
C GLY A 241 -6.84 -6.83 -18.01
N ASP A 242 -7.27 -5.67 -18.53
CA ASP A 242 -6.64 -4.39 -18.29
C ASP A 242 -6.91 -3.90 -16.85
N PRO A 243 -5.87 -3.64 -16.03
CA PRO A 243 -6.04 -3.20 -14.66
C PRO A 243 -6.73 -1.82 -14.57
N VAL A 244 -6.54 -0.93 -15.55
CA VAL A 244 -7.14 0.41 -15.54
C VAL A 244 -8.66 0.29 -15.62
N SER A 245 -9.17 -0.43 -16.62
CA SER A 245 -10.60 -0.65 -16.82
C SER A 245 -11.24 -1.35 -15.62
N LYS A 246 -10.58 -2.36 -15.05
CA LYS A 246 -11.10 -3.08 -13.87
C LYS A 246 -11.19 -2.16 -12.65
N ILE A 247 -10.13 -1.42 -12.34
CA ILE A 247 -10.09 -0.48 -11.20
C ILE A 247 -11.09 0.66 -11.40
N GLY A 248 -11.11 1.24 -12.60
CA GLY A 248 -12.03 2.31 -12.97
C GLY A 248 -13.49 1.91 -12.76
N ASN A 249 -13.89 0.74 -13.29
CA ASN A 249 -15.24 0.20 -13.10
C ASN A 249 -15.58 -0.03 -11.62
N ILE A 250 -14.66 -0.60 -10.83
CA ILE A 250 -14.87 -0.78 -9.38
C ILE A 250 -15.12 0.56 -8.68
N LEU A 251 -14.36 1.60 -9.03
CA LEU A 251 -14.51 2.92 -8.42
C LEU A 251 -15.84 3.59 -8.78
N LEU A 252 -16.31 3.42 -10.02
CA LEU A 252 -17.63 3.92 -10.45
C LEU A 252 -18.77 3.19 -9.73
N GLU A 253 -18.71 1.86 -9.63
CA GLU A 253 -19.71 1.07 -8.91
C GLU A 253 -19.74 1.42 -7.42
N LYS A 254 -18.58 1.66 -6.81
CA LYS A 254 -18.51 2.08 -5.40
C LYS A 254 -19.20 3.43 -5.18
N TYR A 255 -19.04 4.38 -6.09
CA TYR A 255 -19.75 5.65 -6.03
C TYR A 255 -21.26 5.49 -6.21
N LYS A 256 -21.72 4.69 -7.19
CA LYS A 256 -23.15 4.40 -7.39
C LYS A 256 -23.79 3.80 -6.12
N ASN A 257 -23.11 2.84 -5.50
CA ASN A 257 -23.57 2.21 -4.25
C ASN A 257 -23.64 3.18 -3.07
N LEU A 258 -22.80 4.21 -3.03
CA LEU A 258 -22.87 5.25 -2.00
C LEU A 258 -24.06 6.19 -2.22
N LYS A 259 -24.44 6.47 -3.47
CA LYS A 259 -25.64 7.26 -3.79
C LYS A 259 -26.92 6.54 -3.43
N ASN A 260 -27.02 5.24 -3.71
CA ASN A 260 -28.22 4.45 -3.43
C ASN A 260 -28.51 4.25 -1.92
N LYS A 261 -27.55 4.57 -1.05
CA LYS A 261 -27.67 4.49 0.42
C LYS A 261 -28.03 5.81 1.10
N LYS A 262 -28.10 6.92 0.35
CA LYS A 262 -28.53 8.24 0.82
C LYS A 262 -29.97 8.48 0.42
#